data_AF-A0A9J9B993-F1
#
_entry.id   AF-A0A9J9B993-F1
#
_cell.length_a   1.000
_cell.length_b   1.000
_cell.length_c   1.000
_cell.angle_alpha   90.00
_cell.angle_beta   90.00
_cell.angle_gamma   90.00
#
_symmetry.space_group_name_H-M   'P 1'
#
loop_
_entity.id
_entity.type
_entity.pdbx_description
1 polymer ?
#
loop_
_entity_poly.entity_id
_entity_poly.type
_entity_poly.pdbx_seq_one_letter_code
_entity_poly.pdbx_strand_id
1 'polypeptide(L)'
;MNPLDQLKDIHIPSQISPWPPAYGWWLVAFFILLVLIVLITAWVKHRQYNAARRHALNELASITSNQSDWPIRMNTLLKRTCMHYLPSEQHANLHSQRWQAYLCEQLPSSQQGSFNAAFSALQTQLYRPATADSTQFTAIQAQVGVWLKYAKLKDVSESSSTGAAHV
;
A
#
# COMPACT_ATOMS: atom_id res chain seq x y z
N MET A 1 -67.52 -26.91 55.44
CA MET A 1 -66.12 -26.52 55.23
C MET A 1 -65.71 -27.17 53.92
N ASN A 2 -65.60 -26.38 52.84
CA ASN A 2 -65.50 -26.89 51.47
C ASN A 2 -64.01 -27.11 51.13
N PRO A 3 -63.58 -28.30 50.67
CA PRO A 3 -62.16 -28.62 50.42
C PRO A 3 -61.53 -27.86 49.23
N LEU A 4 -62.31 -27.03 48.55
CA LEU A 4 -61.89 -26.23 47.40
C LEU A 4 -61.21 -24.90 47.80
N ASP A 5 -61.37 -24.46 49.06
CA ASP A 5 -60.72 -23.25 49.61
C ASP A 5 -59.21 -23.44 49.88
N GLN A 6 -58.69 -24.66 49.73
CA GLN A 6 -57.27 -24.96 49.92
C GLN A 6 -56.42 -24.83 48.65
N LEU A 7 -57.01 -24.44 47.52
CA LEU A 7 -56.24 -24.21 46.29
C LEU A 7 -55.68 -22.78 46.27
N LYS A 8 -54.62 -22.56 47.06
CA LYS A 8 -53.87 -21.30 47.06
C LYS A 8 -52.77 -21.35 45.99
N ASP A 9 -53.00 -20.54 44.97
CA ASP A 9 -52.12 -19.97 43.94
C ASP A 9 -50.97 -20.83 43.37
N ILE A 10 -51.09 -21.08 42.07
CA ILE A 10 -49.96 -21.46 41.20
C ILE A 10 -48.97 -20.30 41.21
N HIS A 11 -47.83 -20.49 41.89
CA HIS A 11 -46.67 -19.64 41.72
C HIS A 11 -46.13 -19.77 40.29
N ILE A 12 -46.52 -18.85 39.42
CA ILE A 12 -45.80 -18.63 38.17
C ILE A 12 -44.37 -18.19 38.53
N PRO A 13 -43.33 -18.86 38.03
CA PRO A 13 -41.97 -18.43 38.31
C PRO A 13 -41.82 -17.00 37.82
N SER A 14 -41.30 -16.14 38.70
CA SER A 14 -40.94 -14.77 38.36
C SER A 14 -40.24 -14.79 37.01
N GLN A 15 -40.78 -14.03 36.05
CA GLN A 15 -40.21 -13.90 34.72
C GLN A 15 -38.71 -13.72 34.90
N ILE A 16 -37.92 -14.61 34.29
CA ILE A 16 -36.47 -14.53 34.33
C ILE A 16 -36.16 -13.14 33.80
N SER A 17 -35.82 -12.23 34.71
CA SER A 17 -35.32 -10.93 34.32
C SER A 17 -34.18 -11.26 33.37
N PRO A 18 -34.14 -10.72 32.13
CA PRO A 18 -32.98 -10.82 31.27
C PRO A 18 -31.87 -9.98 31.91
N TRP A 19 -31.40 -10.44 33.07
CA TRP A 19 -30.35 -9.86 33.86
C TRP A 19 -29.07 -10.02 33.04
N PRO A 20 -28.19 -9.03 33.19
CA PRO A 20 -27.53 -8.34 32.12
C PRO A 20 -26.73 -9.34 31.30
N PRO A 21 -26.67 -9.18 29.96
CA PRO A 21 -25.80 -9.99 29.12
C PRO A 21 -24.44 -10.01 29.82
N ALA A 22 -24.08 -11.19 30.35
CA ALA A 22 -22.99 -11.35 31.31
C ALA A 22 -21.79 -10.53 30.84
N TYR A 23 -21.06 -9.87 31.75
CA TYR A 23 -19.91 -9.01 31.41
C TYR A 23 -18.94 -9.61 30.35
N GLY A 24 -18.93 -10.93 30.16
CA GLY A 24 -18.27 -11.63 29.06
C GLY A 24 -18.69 -11.20 27.64
N TRP A 25 -19.94 -10.77 27.39
CA TRP A 25 -20.35 -10.25 26.08
C TRP A 25 -19.67 -8.93 25.74
N TRP A 26 -19.39 -8.09 26.75
CA TRP A 26 -18.60 -6.88 26.54
C TRP A 26 -17.17 -7.22 26.15
N LEU A 27 -16.61 -8.28 26.73
CA LEU A 27 -15.27 -8.77 26.40
C LEU A 27 -15.22 -9.32 24.96
N VAL A 28 -16.26 -10.06 24.55
CA VAL A 28 -16.42 -10.53 23.16
C VAL A 28 -16.62 -9.37 22.19
N ALA A 29 -17.48 -8.40 22.52
CA ALA A 29 -17.72 -7.22 21.70
C ALA A 29 -16.44 -6.38 21.54
N PHE A 30 -15.67 -6.22 22.62
CA PHE A 30 -14.37 -5.53 22.59
C PHE A 30 -13.37 -6.27 21.71
N PHE A 31 -13.30 -7.61 21.82
CA PHE A 31 -12.42 -8.41 20.99
C PHE A 31 -12.80 -8.33 19.50
N ILE A 32 -14.09 -8.43 19.18
CA ILE A 32 -14.60 -8.25 17.82
C ILE A 32 -14.24 -6.86 17.30
N LEU A 33 -14.43 -5.81 18.11
CA LEU A 33 -14.08 -4.45 17.73
C LEU A 33 -12.57 -4.31 17.45
N LEU A 34 -11.72 -4.88 18.29
CA LEU A 34 -10.27 -4.87 18.10
C LEU A 34 -9.88 -5.56 16.78
N VAL A 35 -10.42 -6.76 16.54
CA VAL A 35 -10.20 -7.50 15.28
C VAL A 35 -10.66 -6.67 14.09
N LEU A 36 -11.84 -6.03 14.17
CA LEU A 36 -12.36 -5.19 13.10
C LEU A 36 -11.44 -4.00 12.81
N ILE A 37 -10.94 -3.32 13.85
CA ILE A 37 -10.01 -2.20 13.71
C ILE A 37 -8.71 -2.66 13.04
N VAL A 38 -8.14 -3.80 13.47
CA VAL A 38 -6.94 -4.37 12.86
C VAL A 38 -7.19 -4.73 11.39
N LEU A 39 -8.32 -5.35 11.09
CA LEU A 39 -8.69 -5.73 9.72
C LEU A 39 -8.86 -4.51 8.82
N ILE A 40 -9.57 -3.48 9.30
CA ILE A 40 -9.82 -2.23 8.56
C ILE A 40 -8.51 -1.50 8.31
N THR A 41 -7.67 -1.34 9.34
CA THR A 41 -6.38 -0.65 9.20
C THR A 41 -5.43 -1.38 8.25
N ALA A 42 -5.35 -2.71 8.33
CA ALA A 42 -4.59 -3.52 7.39
C ALA A 42 -5.12 -3.39 5.96
N TRP A 43 -6.45 -3.43 5.78
CA TRP A 43 -7.09 -3.30 4.47
C TRP A 43 -6.89 -1.92 3.86
N VAL A 44 -7.01 -0.86 4.66
CA VAL A 44 -6.77 0.52 4.23
C VAL A 44 -5.31 0.73 3.86
N LYS A 45 -4.36 0.26 4.67
CA LYS A 45 -2.92 0.31 4.33
C LYS A 45 -2.62 -0.43 3.02
N HIS A 46 -3.12 -1.66 2.89
CA HIS A 46 -2.93 -2.45 1.68
C HIS A 46 -3.56 -1.78 0.44
N ARG A 47 -4.71 -1.13 0.61
CA ARG A 47 -5.39 -0.40 -0.47
C ARG A 47 -4.65 0.88 -0.84
N GLN A 48 -4.12 1.63 0.12
CA GLN A 48 -3.31 2.82 -0.15
C GLN A 48 -2.00 2.46 -0.88
N TYR A 49 -1.32 1.39 -0.43
CA TYR A 49 -0.13 0.86 -1.07
C TYR A 49 -0.37 0.51 -2.54
N ASN A 50 -1.48 -0.17 -2.83
CA ASN A 50 -1.86 -0.53 -4.19
C ASN A 50 -2.44 0.65 -4.98
N ALA A 51 -3.04 1.64 -4.32
CA ALA A 51 -3.61 2.81 -4.97
C ALA A 51 -2.51 3.66 -5.61
N ALA A 52 -1.45 4.00 -4.87
CA ALA A 52 -0.33 4.79 -5.40
C ALA A 52 0.28 4.14 -6.64
N ARG A 53 0.50 2.82 -6.58
CA ARG A 53 0.97 2.03 -7.72
C ARG A 53 -0.01 2.00 -8.89
N ARG A 54 -1.31 1.86 -8.63
CA ARG A 54 -2.35 1.88 -9.67
C ARG A 54 -2.46 3.24 -10.34
N HIS A 55 -2.35 4.32 -9.57
CA HIS A 55 -2.29 5.68 -10.10
C HIS A 55 -1.05 5.87 -10.99
N ALA A 56 0.12 5.40 -10.54
CA ALA A 56 1.35 5.44 -11.34
C ALA A 56 1.23 4.64 -12.65
N LEU A 57 0.61 3.45 -12.63
CA LEU A 57 0.38 2.66 -13.85
C LEU A 57 -0.61 3.33 -14.82
N ASN A 58 -1.68 3.92 -14.28
CA ASN A 58 -2.65 4.65 -15.10
C ASN A 58 -2.04 5.90 -15.73
N GLU A 59 -1.21 6.64 -14.98
CA GLU A 59 -0.47 7.78 -15.53
C GLU A 59 0.57 7.33 -16.57
N LEU A 60 1.25 6.20 -16.36
CA LEU A 60 2.18 5.68 -17.37
C LEU A 60 1.47 5.35 -18.68
N ALA A 61 0.22 4.85 -18.61
CA ALA A 61 -0.59 4.55 -19.79
C ALA A 61 -1.12 5.81 -20.50
N SER A 62 -1.21 6.96 -19.81
CA SER A 62 -1.65 8.23 -20.41
C SER A 62 -0.51 9.01 -21.07
N ILE A 63 0.75 8.65 -20.80
CA ILE A 63 1.90 9.22 -21.48
C ILE A 63 1.97 8.61 -22.89
N THR A 64 2.08 9.47 -23.90
CA THR A 64 2.15 9.09 -25.32
C THR A 64 3.46 9.59 -25.92
N SER A 65 4.00 8.85 -26.89
CA SER A 65 5.22 9.21 -27.64
C SER A 65 5.14 10.56 -28.37
N ASN A 66 3.94 11.08 -28.60
CA ASN A 66 3.70 12.36 -29.27
C ASN A 66 4.06 13.58 -28.39
N GLN A 67 4.28 13.40 -27.10
CA GLN A 67 4.68 14.47 -26.18
C GLN A 67 6.20 14.56 -26.12
N SER A 68 6.79 15.71 -26.48
CA SER A 68 8.25 15.94 -26.35
C SER A 68 8.76 15.69 -24.92
N ASP A 69 7.90 15.89 -23.92
CA ASP A 69 8.26 15.81 -22.51
C ASP A 69 8.03 14.42 -21.89
N TRP A 70 7.73 13.40 -22.70
CA TRP A 70 7.52 12.03 -22.21
C TRP A 70 8.69 11.52 -21.35
N PRO A 71 9.99 11.80 -21.63
CA PRO A 71 11.09 11.31 -20.79
C PRO A 71 11.09 11.96 -19.40
N ILE A 72 10.77 13.27 -19.36
CA ILE A 72 10.68 14.04 -18.12
C ILE A 72 9.52 13.52 -17.27
N ARG A 73 8.36 13.28 -17.89
CA ARG A 73 7.17 12.74 -17.21
C ARG A 73 7.44 11.35 -16.63
N MET A 74 8.05 10.45 -17.38
CA MET A 74 8.40 9.10 -16.90
C MET A 74 9.38 9.16 -15.71
N ASN A 75 10.43 9.98 -15.81
CA ASN A 75 11.39 10.15 -14.72
C ASN A 75 10.73 10.75 -13.46
N THR A 76 9.86 11.76 -13.66
CA THR A 76 9.10 12.38 -12.56
C THR A 76 8.16 11.38 -11.91
N LEU A 77 7.49 10.53 -12.70
CA LEU A 77 6.59 9.49 -12.21
C LEU A 77 7.36 8.45 -11.38
N LEU A 78 8.52 7.98 -11.85
CA LEU A 78 9.40 7.09 -11.08
C LEU A 78 9.84 7.74 -9.77
N LYS A 79 10.33 8.98 -9.82
CA LYS A 79 10.76 9.74 -8.64
C LYS A 79 9.62 9.91 -7.64
N ARG A 80 8.46 10.39 -8.09
CA ARG A 80 7.28 10.60 -7.23
C ARG A 80 6.80 9.29 -6.61
N THR A 81 6.78 8.21 -7.38
CA THR A 81 6.42 6.88 -6.87
C THR A 81 7.38 6.47 -5.77
N CYS A 82 8.69 6.50 -6.02
CA CYS A 82 9.69 6.20 -5.00
C CYS A 82 9.60 7.11 -3.77
N MET A 83 9.43 8.42 -3.94
CA MET A 83 9.30 9.37 -2.82
C MET A 83 8.10 9.06 -1.94
N HIS A 84 7.04 8.46 -2.49
CA HIS A 84 5.91 7.99 -1.70
C HIS A 84 6.26 6.80 -0.80
N TYR A 85 7.26 5.99 -1.16
CA TYR A 85 7.70 4.81 -0.42
C TYR A 85 9.03 5.00 0.35
N LEU A 86 9.84 6.02 0.03
CA LEU A 86 11.08 6.33 0.75
C LEU A 86 10.81 7.23 1.96
N PRO A 87 11.31 6.88 3.16
CA PRO A 87 11.26 7.78 4.31
C PRO A 87 12.13 9.03 4.08
N SER A 88 11.61 10.20 4.47
CA SER A 88 12.20 11.54 4.22
C SER A 88 13.67 11.70 4.63
N GLU A 89 14.13 10.89 5.59
CA GLU A 89 15.50 10.91 6.14
C GLU A 89 16.58 10.55 5.10
N GLN A 90 16.25 9.74 4.08
CA GLN A 90 17.23 9.27 3.07
C GLN A 90 17.23 10.11 1.77
N HIS A 91 16.39 11.15 1.69
CA HIS A 91 16.16 11.90 0.44
C HIS A 91 17.36 12.76 0.02
N ALA A 92 18.18 13.22 0.97
CA ALA A 92 19.19 14.25 0.72
C ALA A 92 20.44 13.76 -0.05
N ASN A 93 20.67 12.46 -0.21
CA ASN A 93 21.95 11.93 -0.71
C ASN A 93 21.84 11.00 -1.94
N LEU A 94 20.65 10.83 -2.51
CA LEU A 94 20.43 9.98 -3.70
C LEU A 94 20.67 10.78 -4.99
N HIS A 95 21.93 11.01 -5.33
CA HIS A 95 22.34 11.53 -6.63
C HIS A 95 22.17 10.48 -7.75
N SER A 96 22.07 10.93 -9.01
CA SER A 96 21.61 10.17 -10.20
C SER A 96 22.13 8.73 -10.35
N GLN A 97 23.38 8.46 -9.96
CA GLN A 97 23.96 7.10 -10.03
C GLN A 97 23.53 6.20 -8.86
N ARG A 98 23.52 6.72 -7.62
CA ARG A 98 22.99 5.96 -6.47
C ARG A 98 21.50 5.69 -6.61
N TRP A 99 20.79 6.62 -7.21
CA TRP A 99 19.39 6.46 -7.57
C TRP A 99 19.15 5.26 -8.49
N GLN A 100 19.93 5.12 -9.57
CA GLN A 100 19.82 4.01 -10.50
C GLN A 100 20.08 2.66 -9.82
N ALA A 101 21.13 2.60 -8.99
CA ALA A 101 21.47 1.41 -8.22
C ALA A 101 20.32 1.01 -7.28
N TYR A 102 19.75 1.98 -6.56
CA TYR A 102 18.61 1.76 -5.68
C TYR A 102 17.39 1.21 -6.44
N LEU A 103 17.02 1.82 -7.58
CA LEU A 103 15.91 1.33 -8.39
C LEU A 103 16.11 -0.11 -8.88
N CYS A 104 17.35 -0.48 -9.20
CA CYS A 104 17.69 -1.85 -9.59
C CYS A 104 17.61 -2.81 -8.40
N GLU A 105 18.02 -2.38 -7.21
CA GLU A 105 17.94 -3.20 -5.98
C GLU A 105 16.50 -3.55 -5.61
N GLN A 106 15.55 -2.67 -5.91
CA GLN A 106 14.12 -2.93 -5.69
C GLN A 106 13.51 -3.97 -6.65
N LEU A 107 14.24 -4.36 -7.71
CA LEU A 107 13.81 -5.34 -8.70
C LEU A 107 14.43 -6.72 -8.46
N PRO A 108 13.72 -7.81 -8.83
CA PRO A 108 14.31 -9.15 -8.91
C PRO A 108 15.49 -9.18 -9.90
N SER A 109 16.55 -9.93 -9.57
CA SER A 109 17.79 -10.01 -10.36
C SER A 109 17.59 -10.32 -11.85
N SER A 110 16.53 -11.05 -12.20
CA SER A 110 16.18 -11.35 -13.60
C SER A 110 15.78 -10.13 -14.44
N GLN A 111 15.32 -9.04 -13.82
CA GLN A 111 14.81 -7.85 -14.53
C GLN A 111 15.73 -6.62 -14.40
N GLN A 112 16.76 -6.71 -13.56
CA GLN A 112 17.70 -5.61 -13.28
C GLN A 112 18.45 -5.16 -14.54
N GLY A 113 18.94 -6.10 -15.36
CA GLY A 113 19.72 -5.77 -16.56
C GLY A 113 18.93 -4.98 -17.61
N SER A 114 17.73 -5.44 -17.95
CA SER A 114 16.86 -4.78 -18.94
C SER A 114 16.37 -3.41 -18.45
N PHE A 115 16.02 -3.31 -17.17
CA PHE A 115 15.63 -2.03 -16.58
C PHE A 115 16.79 -1.02 -16.56
N ASN A 116 18.00 -1.47 -16.19
CA ASN A 116 19.17 -0.61 -16.17
C ASN A 116 19.47 -0.01 -17.56
N ALA A 117 19.45 -0.85 -18.60
CA ALA A 117 19.62 -0.39 -19.98
C ALA A 117 18.54 0.63 -20.41
N ALA A 118 17.26 0.35 -20.10
CA ALA A 118 16.16 1.25 -20.41
C ALA A 118 16.24 2.57 -19.63
N PHE A 119 16.67 2.53 -18.36
CA PHE A 119 16.83 3.72 -17.53
C PHE A 119 18.00 4.58 -17.99
N SER A 120 19.12 3.97 -18.40
CA SER A 120 20.23 4.70 -19.03
C SER A 120 19.79 5.36 -20.34
N ALA A 121 19.01 4.67 -21.18
CA ALA A 121 18.43 5.27 -22.40
C ALA A 121 17.50 6.45 -22.07
N LEU A 122 16.65 6.32 -21.05
CA LEU A 122 15.80 7.40 -20.55
C LEU A 122 16.64 8.62 -20.10
N GLN A 123 17.74 8.41 -19.38
CA GLN A 123 18.66 9.48 -18.97
C GLN A 123 19.27 10.19 -20.17
N THR A 124 19.73 9.47 -21.19
CA THR A 124 20.26 10.09 -22.40
C THR A 124 19.20 10.96 -23.11
N GLN A 125 17.94 10.51 -23.16
CA GLN A 125 16.82 11.26 -23.75
C GLN A 125 16.46 12.51 -22.93
N LEU A 126 16.57 12.46 -21.60
CA LEU A 126 16.37 13.62 -20.71
C LEU A 126 17.33 14.77 -21.00
N TYR A 127 18.59 14.46 -21.34
CA TYR A 127 19.60 15.46 -21.68
C TYR A 127 19.61 15.84 -23.17
N ARG A 128 18.78 15.19 -24.00
CA ARG A 128 18.71 15.43 -25.46
C ARG A 128 17.26 15.66 -25.94
N PRO A 129 16.62 16.78 -25.55
CA PRO A 129 15.20 17.03 -25.78
C PRO A 129 14.78 17.18 -27.27
N ALA A 130 15.73 17.32 -28.20
CA ALA A 130 15.44 17.63 -29.59
C ALA A 130 15.08 16.42 -30.48
N THR A 131 15.31 15.18 -30.03
CA THR A 131 15.11 13.95 -30.84
C THR A 131 14.56 12.81 -30.00
N ALA A 132 13.39 13.02 -29.39
CA ALA A 132 12.75 11.99 -28.60
C ALA A 132 12.25 10.86 -29.52
N ASP A 133 13.08 9.83 -29.72
CA ASP A 133 12.78 8.70 -30.60
C ASP A 133 11.57 7.91 -30.09
N SER A 134 10.49 7.93 -30.87
CA SER A 134 9.26 7.17 -30.59
C SER A 134 9.47 5.65 -30.58
N THR A 135 10.58 5.16 -31.15
CA THR A 135 10.99 3.76 -31.11
C THR A 135 11.49 3.32 -29.73
N GLN A 136 12.23 4.20 -29.04
CA GLN A 136 12.73 3.93 -27.68
C GLN A 136 11.64 4.11 -26.63
N PHE A 137 10.63 4.95 -26.91
CA PHE A 137 9.49 5.19 -26.04
C PHE A 137 8.83 3.89 -25.56
N THR A 138 8.46 3.00 -26.48
CA THR A 138 7.73 1.76 -26.14
C THR A 138 8.57 0.83 -25.27
N ALA A 139 9.86 0.70 -25.58
CA ALA A 139 10.78 -0.13 -24.80
C ALA A 139 10.95 0.41 -23.37
N ILE A 140 11.12 1.73 -23.22
CA ILE A 140 11.26 2.38 -21.92
C ILE A 140 9.95 2.32 -21.13
N GLN A 141 8.82 2.61 -21.77
CA GLN A 141 7.50 2.54 -21.14
C GLN A 141 7.21 1.13 -20.60
N ALA A 142 7.50 0.08 -21.39
CA ALA A 142 7.33 -1.29 -20.96
C ALA A 142 8.16 -1.62 -19.72
N GLN A 143 9.45 -1.24 -19.71
CA GLN A 143 10.35 -1.50 -18.59
C GLN A 143 9.99 -0.69 -17.33
N VAL A 144 9.54 0.56 -17.49
CA VAL A 144 9.00 1.37 -16.38
C VAL A 144 7.73 0.71 -15.82
N GLY A 145 6.87 0.16 -16.67
CA GLY A 145 5.69 -0.59 -16.25
C GLY A 145 6.05 -1.88 -15.49
N VAL A 146 7.06 -2.63 -15.95
CA VAL A 146 7.62 -3.80 -15.24
C VAL A 146 8.16 -3.38 -13.87
N TRP A 147 8.91 -2.27 -13.79
CA TRP A 147 9.40 -1.74 -12.54
C TRP A 147 8.27 -1.41 -11.57
N LEU A 148 7.28 -0.63 -12.00
CA LEU A 148 6.11 -0.32 -11.17
C LEU A 148 5.35 -1.58 -10.73
N LYS A 149 5.40 -2.67 -11.53
CA LYS A 149 4.74 -3.94 -11.21
C LYS A 149 5.53 -4.86 -10.27
N TYR A 150 6.86 -4.83 -10.31
CA TYR A 150 7.68 -5.80 -9.57
C TYR A 150 8.57 -5.16 -8.50
N ALA A 151 8.62 -3.83 -8.41
CA ALA A 151 9.36 -3.15 -7.36
C ALA A 151 8.82 -3.53 -5.98
N LYS A 152 9.71 -4.07 -5.14
CA LYS A 152 9.42 -4.45 -3.75
C LYS A 152 9.66 -3.25 -2.82
N LEU A 153 8.81 -2.23 -2.96
CA LEU A 153 8.94 -1.00 -2.18
C LEU A 153 8.51 -1.29 -0.73
N LYS A 154 9.48 -1.38 0.18
CA LYS A 154 9.22 -1.68 1.60
C LYS A 154 8.42 -0.54 2.22
N ASP A 155 7.31 -0.86 2.87
CA ASP A 155 6.48 0.12 3.56
C ASP A 155 7.22 0.66 4.80
N VAL A 156 7.40 1.98 4.88
CA VAL A 156 7.96 2.71 6.03
C VAL A 156 7.22 2.35 7.33
N SER A 157 5.96 1.91 7.23
CA SER A 157 5.15 1.56 8.39
C SER A 157 5.58 0.28 9.12
N GLU A 158 6.48 -0.53 8.55
CA GLU A 158 7.06 -1.71 9.23
C GLU A 158 8.29 -1.37 10.09
N SER A 159 9.02 -0.28 9.79
CA SER A 159 10.22 0.08 10.56
C SER A 159 9.93 0.81 11.87
N SER A 160 8.73 1.35 12.07
CA SER A 160 8.38 2.08 13.29
C SER A 160 7.87 1.19 14.43
N SER A 161 7.50 -0.08 14.19
CA SER A 161 7.04 -0.99 15.25
C SER A 161 8.17 -1.78 15.94
N THR A 162 9.40 -1.76 15.41
CA THR A 162 10.56 -2.46 16.00
C THR A 162 11.41 -1.56 16.91
N GLY A 163 10.93 -0.35 17.24
CA GLY A 163 11.63 0.61 18.12
C GLY A 163 11.06 0.74 19.54
N ALA A 164 9.91 0.12 19.85
CA ALA A 164 9.19 0.34 21.10
C ALA A 164 9.29 -0.82 22.12
N ALA A 165 10.33 -1.65 22.03
CA ALA A 165 10.52 -2.81 22.92
C ALA A 165 11.79 -2.74 23.81
N HIS A 166 12.47 -1.59 23.89
CA HIS A 166 13.58 -1.40 24.82
C HIS A 166 13.61 0.04 25.36
N VAL A 167 12.75 0.33 26.34
CA VAL A 167 13.07 1.21 27.48
C VAL A 167 12.36 0.63 28.70
#